data_AF-A0A1F5S1B8-F1
#
_entry.id   AF-A0A1F5S1B8-F1
#
_cell.length_a   1.000
_cell.length_b   1.000
_cell.length_c   1.000
_cell.angle_alpha   90.00
_cell.angle_beta   90.00
_cell.angle_gamma   90.00
#
_symmetry.space_group_name_H-M   'P 1'
#
loop_
_entity.id
_entity.type
_entity.pdbx_description
1 polymer ?
#
loop_
_entity_poly.entity_id
_entity_poly.type
_entity_poly.pdbx_seq_one_letter_code
_entity_poly.pdbx_strand_id
1 'polypeptide(L)'
;MPQVQGKISPQRRAPQNLRERENLEAEKKYEIEEEVEEEFEEDDFSEEIQETHDDFLDKEEVPSINLPQTFAPSANRSSKSETLTKVEKILEKDLGDIYFKMPEEAKQKFKVKGEEISLKIEEMIETGKAIARKILALIKIWLQTIPGVNRFFLEQEAKIKTDKIMEYVEREKKI
;
A
#
# COMPACT_ATOMS: atom_id res chain seq x y z
N MET A 1 -16.15 -74.40 26.12
CA MET A 1 -16.93 -73.85 25.00
C MET A 1 -17.63 -72.58 25.49
N PRO A 2 -17.73 -71.52 24.66
CA PRO A 2 -17.38 -70.17 25.10
C PRO A 2 -18.49 -69.10 24.89
N GLN A 3 -18.21 -67.86 25.34
CA GLN A 3 -18.73 -66.56 24.84
C GLN A 3 -20.19 -66.19 25.25
N VAL A 4 -20.56 -64.96 25.61
CA VAL A 4 -19.95 -63.63 25.48
C VAL A 4 -20.65 -62.66 26.46
N GLN A 5 -19.86 -61.86 27.17
CA GLN A 5 -20.36 -60.66 27.86
C GLN A 5 -20.55 -59.55 26.82
N GLY A 6 -21.80 -59.15 26.57
CA GLY A 6 -22.15 -58.01 25.74
C GLY A 6 -21.85 -56.70 26.47
N LYS A 7 -20.73 -56.05 26.09
CA LYS A 7 -20.38 -54.69 26.51
C LYS A 7 -21.32 -53.71 25.82
N ILE A 8 -22.17 -53.02 26.58
CA ILE A 8 -23.01 -51.92 26.06
C ILE A 8 -22.21 -50.63 26.25
N SER A 9 -21.57 -50.17 25.18
CA SER A 9 -20.95 -48.85 25.12
C SER A 9 -22.03 -47.80 24.84
N PRO A 10 -22.10 -46.68 25.59
CA PRO A 10 -22.95 -45.57 25.20
C PRO A 10 -22.28 -44.83 24.05
N GLN A 11 -22.82 -45.01 22.84
CA GLN A 11 -22.46 -44.21 21.67
C GLN A 11 -22.84 -42.75 21.95
N ARG A 12 -21.86 -41.91 22.27
CA ARG A 12 -22.03 -40.44 22.27
C ARG A 12 -22.41 -40.03 20.85
N ARG A 13 -23.68 -39.70 20.60
CA ARG A 13 -24.10 -39.00 19.39
C ARG A 13 -23.57 -37.57 19.48
N ALA A 14 -22.50 -37.28 18.75
CA ALA A 14 -22.10 -35.90 18.51
C ALA A 14 -23.21 -35.20 17.70
N PRO A 15 -23.56 -33.94 17.99
CA PRO A 15 -24.52 -33.20 17.19
C PRO A 15 -23.91 -32.93 15.80
N GLN A 16 -24.51 -33.52 14.75
CA GLN A 16 -24.13 -33.31 13.34
C GLN A 16 -24.29 -31.84 12.87
N ASN A 17 -24.72 -30.93 13.73
CA ASN A 17 -25.14 -29.57 13.37
C ASN A 17 -24.04 -28.49 13.52
N LEU A 18 -22.82 -28.84 13.96
CA LEU A 18 -21.71 -27.86 14.04
C LEU A 18 -20.94 -27.74 12.73
N ARG A 19 -20.81 -28.83 11.96
CA ARG A 19 -19.95 -28.88 10.77
C ARG A 19 -20.62 -28.31 9.52
N GLU A 20 -21.95 -28.28 9.50
CA GLU A 20 -22.74 -27.62 8.45
C GLU A 20 -22.66 -26.10 8.56
N ARG A 21 -22.60 -25.54 9.78
CA ARG A 21 -22.44 -24.09 9.98
C ARG A 21 -21.07 -23.58 9.56
N GLU A 22 -20.01 -24.35 9.84
CA GLU A 22 -18.64 -24.02 9.43
C GLU A 22 -18.48 -24.03 7.89
N ASN A 23 -19.18 -24.92 7.20
CA ASN A 23 -19.15 -24.97 5.73
C ASN A 23 -19.92 -23.81 5.09
N LEU A 24 -21.10 -23.43 5.63
CA LEU A 24 -21.83 -22.26 5.13
C LEU A 24 -21.09 -20.93 5.36
N GLU A 25 -20.34 -20.80 6.45
CA GLU A 25 -19.53 -19.60 6.72
C GLU A 25 -18.30 -19.52 5.82
N ALA A 26 -17.71 -20.67 5.46
CA ALA A 26 -16.62 -20.73 4.49
C ALA A 26 -17.10 -20.36 3.09
N GLU A 27 -18.20 -20.95 2.61
CA GLU A 27 -18.77 -20.63 1.28
C GLU A 27 -19.14 -19.15 1.16
N LYS A 28 -19.75 -18.57 2.20
CA LYS A 28 -20.08 -17.13 2.21
C LYS A 28 -18.85 -16.22 2.27
N LYS A 29 -17.73 -16.68 2.85
CA LYS A 29 -16.46 -15.95 2.83
C LYS A 29 -15.83 -15.97 1.43
N TYR A 30 -15.92 -17.07 0.70
CA TYR A 30 -15.38 -17.17 -0.66
C TYR A 30 -16.22 -16.40 -1.68
N GLU A 31 -17.55 -16.36 -1.53
CA GLU A 31 -18.44 -15.60 -2.43
C GLU A 31 -18.23 -14.07 -2.29
N ILE A 32 -17.88 -13.58 -1.10
CA ILE A 32 -17.49 -12.17 -0.87
C ILE A 32 -16.10 -11.85 -1.43
N GLU A 33 -15.19 -12.83 -1.50
CA GLU A 33 -13.86 -12.64 -2.10
C GLU A 33 -13.92 -12.63 -3.64
N GLU A 34 -14.86 -13.36 -4.25
CA GLU A 34 -15.03 -13.46 -5.71
C GLU A 34 -15.82 -12.27 -6.30
N GLU A 35 -16.87 -11.79 -5.62
CA GLU A 35 -17.65 -10.61 -6.06
C GLU A 35 -16.84 -9.29 -6.00
N VAL A 36 -15.83 -9.22 -5.11
CA VAL A 36 -14.90 -8.08 -5.02
C VAL A 36 -13.82 -8.13 -6.11
N GLU A 37 -13.60 -9.29 -6.74
CA GLU A 37 -12.63 -9.47 -7.83
C GLU A 37 -13.26 -9.18 -9.21
N GLU A 38 -14.58 -9.38 -9.39
CA GLU A 38 -15.29 -9.04 -10.65
C GLU A 38 -15.67 -7.55 -10.79
N GLU A 39 -15.84 -6.78 -9.72
CA GLU A 39 -16.14 -5.34 -9.81
C GLU A 39 -14.87 -4.46 -10.00
N PHE A 40 -13.70 -5.10 -10.13
CA PHE A 40 -12.47 -4.43 -10.56
C PHE A 40 -12.35 -4.55 -12.09
N GLU A 41 -13.37 -4.04 -12.81
CA GLU A 41 -13.24 -3.76 -14.23
C GLU A 41 -12.01 -2.86 -14.41
N GLU A 42 -11.11 -3.33 -15.28
CA GLU A 42 -9.87 -2.70 -15.69
C GLU A 42 -10.11 -1.41 -16.48
N ASP A 43 -10.76 -0.43 -15.87
CA ASP A 43 -10.91 0.90 -16.43
C ASP A 43 -10.19 1.90 -15.52
N ASP A 44 -9.15 2.54 -16.08
CA ASP A 44 -8.63 3.85 -15.67
C ASP A 44 -7.48 3.93 -14.63
N PHE A 45 -6.60 2.92 -14.51
CA PHE A 45 -5.34 3.10 -13.71
C PHE A 45 -4.03 2.96 -14.49
N SER A 46 -4.07 2.53 -15.75
CA SER A 46 -2.88 2.31 -16.58
C SER A 46 -2.43 3.54 -17.39
N GLU A 47 -3.26 4.58 -17.53
CA GLU A 47 -2.96 5.70 -18.45
C GLU A 47 -2.37 6.97 -17.79
N GLU A 48 -2.31 7.08 -16.45
CA GLU A 48 -1.87 8.32 -15.79
C GLU A 48 -0.52 8.22 -15.04
N ILE A 49 0.43 7.46 -15.59
CA ILE A 49 1.88 7.55 -15.23
C ILE A 49 2.71 7.67 -16.52
N GLN A 50 2.22 8.38 -17.53
CA GLN A 50 2.96 8.59 -18.78
C GLN A 50 2.53 9.87 -19.50
N GLU A 51 2.69 11.06 -18.88
CA GLU A 51 2.93 12.32 -19.60
C GLU A 51 3.09 13.50 -18.64
N THR A 52 4.32 13.71 -18.16
CA THR A 52 4.85 15.06 -17.87
C THR A 52 6.37 15.04 -18.09
N HIS A 53 6.78 14.62 -19.28
CA HIS A 53 8.13 14.84 -19.77
C HIS A 53 8.04 15.32 -21.21
N ASP A 54 7.66 16.59 -21.37
CA ASP A 54 8.19 17.50 -22.39
C ASP A 54 7.33 18.76 -22.40
N ASP A 55 7.78 19.81 -21.71
CA ASP A 55 7.69 21.17 -22.25
C ASP A 55 8.67 22.04 -21.48
N PHE A 56 9.92 22.14 -21.95
CA PHE A 56 10.78 23.33 -21.80
C PHE A 56 12.16 23.09 -22.43
N LEU A 57 12.25 22.66 -23.70
CA LEU A 57 13.52 22.77 -24.43
C LEU A 57 13.33 22.76 -25.95
N ASP A 58 12.91 23.91 -26.47
CA ASP A 58 13.43 24.48 -27.70
C ASP A 58 13.02 25.96 -27.68
N LYS A 59 13.89 26.96 -27.74
CA LYS A 59 14.91 27.17 -28.76
C LYS A 59 15.55 28.54 -28.46
N GLU A 60 16.88 28.63 -28.42
CA GLU A 60 17.59 29.79 -28.98
C GLU A 60 19.10 29.50 -29.10
N GLU A 61 19.60 29.59 -30.33
CA GLU A 61 20.99 29.38 -30.70
C GLU A 61 21.88 30.60 -30.35
N VAL A 62 23.03 30.30 -29.71
CA VAL A 62 24.39 30.94 -29.76
C VAL A 62 24.55 32.47 -29.48
N PRO A 63 25.69 33.00 -28.94
CA PRO A 63 27.03 32.40 -28.89
C PRO A 63 27.78 32.52 -27.54
N SER A 64 28.92 31.81 -27.50
CA SER A 64 29.94 31.80 -26.45
C SER A 64 30.41 33.20 -26.02
N ILE A 65 30.22 33.53 -24.74
CA ILE A 65 30.99 34.56 -24.01
C ILE A 65 31.43 33.96 -22.68
N ASN A 66 32.75 33.89 -22.54
CA ASN A 66 33.51 33.40 -21.40
C ASN A 66 33.46 34.43 -20.25
N LEU A 67 33.09 34.07 -19.01
CA LEU A 67 33.59 34.65 -17.74
C LEU A 67 33.07 33.86 -16.50
N PRO A 68 33.78 33.90 -15.34
CA PRO A 68 33.69 32.90 -14.27
C PRO A 68 32.66 33.23 -13.18
N GLN A 69 31.96 32.23 -12.65
CA GLN A 69 31.19 32.36 -11.42
C GLN A 69 31.45 31.18 -10.49
N THR A 70 32.01 31.48 -9.32
CA THR A 70 32.05 30.60 -8.16
C THR A 70 30.61 30.28 -7.76
N PHE A 71 30.17 29.06 -8.06
CA PHE A 71 28.93 28.52 -7.55
C PHE A 71 29.10 28.25 -6.04
N ALA A 72 28.62 29.18 -5.22
CA ALA A 72 28.20 28.81 -3.87
C ALA A 72 27.01 27.86 -4.02
N PRO A 73 27.00 26.67 -3.37
CA PRO A 73 25.84 25.81 -3.42
C PRO A 73 24.70 26.49 -2.67
N SER A 74 23.73 27.01 -3.42
CA SER A 74 22.44 27.42 -2.90
C SER A 74 21.76 26.17 -2.34
N ALA A 75 21.79 26.04 -1.01
CA ALA A 75 21.02 25.06 -0.29
C ALA A 75 19.54 25.47 -0.33
N ASN A 76 18.89 25.25 -1.47
CA ASN A 76 17.44 25.11 -1.52
C ASN A 76 17.08 23.81 -0.80
N ARG A 77 17.10 23.85 0.53
CA ARG A 77 16.33 22.92 1.33
C ARG A 77 14.88 23.32 1.12
N SER A 78 14.24 22.74 0.11
CA SER A 78 12.79 22.77 -0.02
C SER A 78 12.24 22.36 1.35
N SER A 79 11.53 23.28 1.99
CA SER A 79 10.84 22.99 3.23
C SER A 79 9.77 21.97 2.89
N LYS A 80 10.04 20.68 3.14
CA LYS A 80 9.02 19.63 3.05
C LYS A 80 7.79 20.11 3.81
N SER A 81 6.61 19.93 3.22
CA SER A 81 5.37 20.28 3.88
C SER A 81 5.20 19.43 5.15
N GLU A 82 4.37 19.90 6.08
CA GLU A 82 4.01 19.09 7.24
C GLU A 82 3.25 17.83 6.80
N THR A 83 2.31 17.94 5.86
CA THR A 83 1.53 16.83 5.32
C THR A 83 2.40 15.72 4.74
N LEU A 84 3.35 16.06 3.87
CA LEU A 84 4.29 15.10 3.29
C LEU A 84 5.08 14.39 4.38
N THR A 85 5.60 15.13 5.36
CA THR A 85 6.38 14.57 6.47
C THR A 85 5.54 13.60 7.32
N LYS A 86 4.23 13.86 7.49
CA LYS A 86 3.34 12.95 8.23
C LYS A 86 3.03 11.70 7.42
N VAL A 87 2.77 11.84 6.13
CA VAL A 87 2.55 10.71 5.22
C VAL A 87 3.77 9.80 5.19
N GLU A 88 4.98 10.35 4.98
CA GLU A 88 6.25 9.61 5.01
C GLU A 88 6.39 8.80 6.31
N LYS A 89 6.09 9.42 7.47
CA LYS A 89 6.15 8.73 8.78
C LYS A 89 5.13 7.61 8.92
N ILE A 90 3.92 7.77 8.38
CA ILE A 90 2.89 6.72 8.41
C ILE A 90 3.33 5.53 7.54
N LEU A 91 3.91 5.82 6.37
CA LEU A 91 4.42 4.81 5.46
C LEU A 91 5.61 4.05 6.03
N GLU A 92 6.59 4.74 6.62
CA GLU A 92 7.79 4.15 7.23
C GLU A 92 7.47 3.22 8.42
N LYS A 93 6.43 3.56 9.17
CA LYS A 93 6.10 2.88 10.43
C LYS A 93 6.00 1.36 10.25
N ASP A 94 6.59 0.62 11.17
CA ASP A 94 6.59 -0.86 11.25
C ASP A 94 7.30 -1.58 10.09
N LEU A 95 8.05 -0.86 9.22
CA LEU A 95 8.83 -1.44 8.12
C LEU A 95 10.34 -1.53 8.35
N GLY A 96 10.85 -1.03 9.48
CA GLY A 96 12.30 -0.95 9.76
C GLY A 96 13.02 -2.30 9.64
N ASP A 97 12.52 -3.34 10.31
CA ASP A 97 13.15 -4.67 10.29
C ASP A 97 13.15 -5.30 8.90
N ILE A 98 12.09 -5.06 8.13
CA ILE A 98 11.95 -5.52 6.74
C ILE A 98 12.96 -4.77 5.87
N TYR A 99 13.04 -3.46 6.04
CA TYR A 99 13.98 -2.60 5.34
C TYR A 99 15.41 -3.05 5.54
N PHE A 100 15.85 -3.31 6.79
CA PHE A 100 17.22 -3.74 7.06
C PHE A 100 17.58 -5.08 6.39
N LYS A 101 16.62 -5.99 6.26
CA LYS A 101 16.79 -7.31 5.65
C LYS A 101 16.79 -7.29 4.10
N MET A 102 16.36 -6.20 3.48
CA MET A 102 16.33 -6.08 2.02
C MET A 102 17.74 -5.97 1.40
N PRO A 103 17.94 -6.50 0.18
CA PRO A 103 19.16 -6.26 -0.59
C PRO A 103 19.27 -4.78 -1.00
N GLU A 104 20.49 -4.30 -1.22
CA GLU A 104 20.77 -2.88 -1.46
C GLU A 104 20.01 -2.30 -2.67
N GLU A 105 19.90 -3.07 -3.75
CA GLU A 105 19.13 -2.67 -4.94
C GLU A 105 17.63 -2.49 -4.61
N ALA A 106 17.05 -3.40 -3.82
CA ALA A 106 15.65 -3.31 -3.40
C ALA A 106 15.44 -2.14 -2.42
N LYS A 107 16.40 -1.87 -1.53
CA LYS A 107 16.37 -0.72 -0.62
C LYS A 107 16.32 0.61 -1.36
N GLN A 108 17.08 0.74 -2.45
CA GLN A 108 17.08 1.94 -3.28
C GLN A 108 15.75 2.12 -4.00
N LYS A 109 15.24 1.07 -4.66
CA LYS A 109 13.92 1.09 -5.31
C LYS A 109 12.80 1.40 -4.33
N PHE A 110 12.85 0.81 -3.14
CA PHE A 110 11.87 1.03 -2.08
C PHE A 110 11.85 2.47 -1.58
N LYS A 111 13.02 3.09 -1.42
CA LYS A 111 13.14 4.51 -1.03
C LYS A 111 12.58 5.44 -2.09
N VAL A 112 13.04 5.31 -3.34
CA VAL A 112 12.60 6.17 -4.44
C VAL A 112 11.08 6.07 -4.62
N LYS A 113 10.53 4.84 -4.63
CA LYS A 113 9.07 4.67 -4.71
C LYS A 113 8.33 5.16 -3.47
N GLY A 114 8.93 5.07 -2.29
CA GLY A 114 8.33 5.59 -1.06
C GLY A 114 8.16 7.11 -1.10
N GLU A 115 9.16 7.82 -1.63
CA GLU A 115 9.12 9.27 -1.84
C GLU A 115 8.06 9.65 -2.88
N GLU A 116 8.04 8.97 -4.03
CA GLU A 116 7.06 9.20 -5.11
C GLU A 116 5.62 8.99 -4.62
N ILE A 117 5.36 7.90 -3.91
CA ILE A 117 4.03 7.58 -3.39
C ILE A 117 3.60 8.55 -2.29
N SER A 118 4.54 9.03 -1.46
CA SER A 118 4.25 10.04 -0.45
C SER A 118 3.79 11.35 -1.08
N LEU A 119 4.46 11.80 -2.16
CA LEU A 119 4.09 13.00 -2.92
C LEU A 119 2.71 12.84 -3.58
N LYS A 120 2.44 11.70 -4.21
CA LYS A 120 1.14 11.46 -4.85
C LYS A 120 0.00 11.43 -3.83
N ILE A 121 0.23 10.85 -2.65
CA ILE A 121 -0.76 10.87 -1.56
C ILE A 121 -0.97 12.31 -1.05
N GLU A 122 0.08 13.10 -0.88
CA GLU A 122 -0.03 14.51 -0.49
C GLU A 122 -0.89 15.30 -1.48
N GLU A 123 -0.60 15.21 -2.78
CA GLU A 123 -1.37 15.90 -3.82
C GLU A 123 -2.86 15.51 -3.79
N MET A 124 -3.16 14.23 -3.58
CA MET A 124 -4.52 13.75 -3.42
C MET A 124 -5.22 14.32 -2.18
N ILE A 125 -4.47 14.52 -1.09
CA ILE A 125 -4.98 15.15 0.13
C ILE A 125 -5.30 16.63 -0.13
N GLU A 126 -4.38 17.37 -0.74
CA GLU A 126 -4.52 18.79 -1.04
C GLU A 126 -5.68 19.08 -2.01
N THR A 127 -5.81 18.26 -3.06
CA THR A 127 -6.92 18.36 -4.03
C THR A 127 -8.27 17.89 -3.46
N GLY A 128 -8.29 17.32 -2.26
CA GLY A 128 -9.48 16.76 -1.63
C GLY A 128 -9.99 15.47 -2.29
N LYS A 129 -9.25 14.92 -3.26
CA LYS A 129 -9.55 13.67 -3.97
C LYS A 129 -8.99 12.43 -3.26
N ALA A 130 -8.64 12.54 -1.98
CA ALA A 130 -8.18 11.45 -1.13
C ALA A 130 -9.26 10.38 -0.94
N ILE A 131 -9.36 9.48 -1.91
CA ILE A 131 -10.24 8.32 -1.89
C ILE A 131 -9.45 7.16 -1.27
N ALA A 132 -9.95 6.61 -0.16
CA ALA A 132 -9.29 5.51 0.56
C ALA A 132 -8.91 4.35 -0.37
N ARG A 133 -9.75 4.02 -1.36
CA ARG A 133 -9.47 2.98 -2.37
C ARG A 133 -8.22 3.28 -3.21
N LYS A 134 -8.04 4.53 -3.65
CA LYS A 134 -6.88 4.95 -4.47
C LYS A 134 -5.60 4.96 -3.64
N ILE A 135 -5.66 5.47 -2.41
CA ILE A 135 -4.51 5.46 -1.49
C ILE A 135 -4.10 4.01 -1.17
N LEU A 136 -5.07 3.12 -0.92
CA LEU A 136 -4.82 1.71 -0.69
C LEU A 136 -4.10 1.06 -1.87
N ALA A 137 -4.51 1.35 -3.11
CA ALA A 137 -3.87 0.83 -4.31
C ALA A 137 -2.40 1.29 -4.42
N LEU A 138 -2.14 2.58 -4.22
CA LEU A 138 -0.78 3.13 -4.23
C LEU A 138 0.12 2.47 -3.18
N ILE A 139 -0.38 2.31 -1.96
CA ILE A 139 0.38 1.69 -0.87
C ILE A 139 0.62 0.20 -1.14
N LYS A 140 -0.37 -0.52 -1.68
CA LYS A 140 -0.21 -1.93 -2.08
C LYS A 140 0.89 -2.10 -3.13
N ILE A 141 0.87 -1.30 -4.19
CA ILE A 141 1.87 -1.35 -5.27
C ILE A 141 3.27 -1.07 -4.71
N TRP A 142 3.39 -0.11 -3.80
CA TRP A 142 4.65 0.20 -3.14
C TRP A 142 5.14 -0.95 -2.26
N LEU A 143 4.30 -1.49 -1.38
CA LEU A 143 4.67 -2.57 -0.46
C LEU A 143 5.05 -3.87 -1.20
N GLN A 144 4.48 -4.13 -2.37
CA GLN A 144 4.84 -5.26 -3.23
C GLN A 144 6.30 -5.21 -3.74
N THR A 145 6.96 -4.06 -3.66
CA THR A 145 8.39 -3.94 -4.02
C THR A 145 9.31 -4.66 -3.04
N ILE A 146 8.79 -5.00 -1.84
CA ILE A 146 9.53 -5.65 -0.79
C ILE A 146 9.64 -7.17 -1.10
N PRO A 147 10.85 -7.69 -1.37
CA PRO A 147 11.02 -9.12 -1.63
C PRO A 147 10.88 -9.94 -0.33
N GLY A 148 10.28 -11.13 -0.44
CA GLY A 148 10.28 -12.13 0.63
C GLY A 148 9.32 -11.86 1.79
N VAL A 149 8.37 -10.94 1.63
CA VAL A 149 7.33 -10.66 2.61
C VAL A 149 6.00 -11.29 2.21
N ASN A 150 5.24 -11.76 3.20
CA ASN A 150 3.97 -12.43 3.00
C ASN A 150 2.89 -11.49 2.44
N ARG A 151 2.12 -11.94 1.44
CA ARG A 151 1.03 -11.17 0.81
C ARG A 151 0.03 -10.65 1.84
N PHE A 152 -0.36 -11.48 2.80
CA PHE A 152 -1.30 -11.07 3.87
C PHE A 152 -0.74 -9.93 4.72
N PHE A 153 0.57 -9.94 5.00
CA PHE A 153 1.20 -8.84 5.74
C PHE A 153 1.13 -7.54 4.93
N LEU A 154 1.49 -7.59 3.64
CA LEU A 154 1.46 -6.41 2.77
C LEU A 154 0.04 -5.83 2.66
N GLU A 155 -0.97 -6.68 2.57
CA GLU A 155 -2.36 -6.25 2.53
C GLU A 155 -2.82 -5.60 3.84
N GLN A 156 -2.51 -6.22 4.98
CA GLN A 156 -2.88 -5.68 6.29
C GLN A 156 -2.16 -4.36 6.56
N GLU A 157 -0.87 -4.27 6.24
CA GLU A 157 -0.12 -3.02 6.35
C GLU A 157 -0.69 -1.94 5.42
N ALA A 158 -1.06 -2.28 4.18
CA ALA A 158 -1.69 -1.32 3.28
C ALA A 158 -3.00 -0.76 3.84
N LYS A 159 -3.87 -1.62 4.40
CA LYS A 159 -5.13 -1.21 5.04
C LYS A 159 -4.86 -0.29 6.24
N ILE A 160 -4.00 -0.73 7.17
CA ILE A 160 -3.64 0.03 8.37
C ILE A 160 -3.07 1.41 8.02
N LYS A 161 -2.21 1.50 7.00
CA LYS A 161 -1.59 2.76 6.58
C LYS A 161 -2.61 3.68 5.90
N THR A 162 -3.47 3.12 5.05
CA THR A 162 -4.60 3.87 4.45
C THR A 162 -5.49 4.47 5.52
N ASP A 163 -5.89 3.67 6.51
CA ASP A 163 -6.77 4.12 7.60
C ASP A 163 -6.13 5.27 8.40
N LYS A 164 -4.84 5.16 8.73
CA LYS A 164 -4.08 6.23 9.42
C LYS A 164 -3.98 7.52 8.59
N ILE A 165 -3.81 7.41 7.28
CA ILE A 165 -3.76 8.58 6.39
C ILE A 165 -5.14 9.23 6.33
N MET A 166 -6.21 8.46 6.18
CA MET A 166 -7.57 8.98 6.17
C MET A 166 -7.92 9.67 7.50
N GLU A 167 -7.56 9.06 8.62
CA GLU A 167 -7.74 9.66 9.95
C GLU A 167 -6.99 11.00 10.08
N TYR A 168 -5.77 11.08 9.55
CA TYR A 168 -5.00 12.32 9.51
C TYR A 168 -5.74 13.40 8.69
N VAL A 169 -6.21 13.06 7.48
CA VAL A 169 -6.95 13.97 6.60
C VAL A 169 -8.23 14.49 7.25
N GLU A 170 -9.00 13.60 7.90
CA GLU A 170 -10.21 13.98 8.62
C GLU A 170 -9.94 14.95 9.77
N ARG A 171 -8.81 14.76 10.47
CA ARG A 171 -8.39 15.65 11.56
C ARG A 171 -7.99 17.03 11.06
N GLU A 172 -7.22 17.10 9.97
CA GLU A 172 -6.80 18.37 9.35
C GLU A 172 -7.99 19.17 8.81
N LYS A 173 -8.99 18.50 8.22
CA LYS A 173 -10.21 19.16 7.71
C LYS A 173 -11.14 19.71 8.80
N LYS A 174 -10.95 19.31 10.06
CA LYS A 174 -11.80 19.70 11.20
C LYS A 174 -11.26 20.92 11.96
N ILE A 175 -10.11 21.45 11.55
CA ILE A 175 -9.48 22.66 12.07
C ILE A 175 -9.89 23.84 11.19
#